data_AF-A0A2V9P2Z8-F1
#
_entry.id   AF-A0A2V9P2Z8-F1
#
_cell.length_a   1.000
_cell.length_b   1.000
_cell.length_c   1.000
_cell.angle_alpha   90.00
_cell.angle_beta   90.00
_cell.angle_gamma   90.00
#
_symmetry.space_group_name_H-M   'P 1'
#
loop_
_entity.id
_entity.type
_entity.pdbx_description
1 polymer ?
#
loop_
_entity_poly.entity_id
_entity_poly.type
_entity_poly.pdbx_seq_one_letter_code
_entity_poly.pdbx_strand_id
1 'polypeptide(L)'
;TRVTPNQIATTLAQLLGKPVRMKVVPRESWDALFKSQGMKNPVPRIRMLDGFNQGWIEFERGKPGSQKGSTSLEAVLKSVIEEESTNT
;
A
#
# COMPACT_ATOMS: atom_id res chain seq x y z
N THR A 1 14.20 3.82 3.34
CA THR A 1 13.33 4.93 3.81
C THR A 1 11.87 4.46 3.78
N ARG A 2 10.93 5.09 4.51
CA ARG A 2 9.50 4.71 4.43
C ARG A 2 8.94 5.13 3.07
N VAL A 3 8.20 4.24 2.44
CA VAL A 3 7.47 4.53 1.19
C VAL A 3 6.16 5.21 1.54
N THR A 4 5.88 6.35 0.92
CA THR A 4 4.60 7.04 1.06
C THR A 4 3.62 6.61 -0.03
N PRO A 5 2.30 6.70 0.22
CA PRO A 5 1.30 6.47 -0.82
C PRO A 5 1.54 7.29 -2.09
N ASN A 6 1.95 8.56 -1.96
CA ASN A 6 2.24 9.42 -3.12
C ASN A 6 3.45 8.95 -3.92
N GLN A 7 4.49 8.39 -3.28
CA GLN A 7 5.61 7.78 -4.00
C GLN A 7 5.14 6.58 -4.83
N ILE A 8 4.24 5.75 -4.29
CA ILE A 8 3.65 4.62 -5.03
C ILE A 8 2.89 5.13 -6.26
N ALA A 9 2.03 6.14 -6.10
CA ALA A 9 1.29 6.72 -7.22
C ALA A 9 2.20 7.32 -8.29
N THR A 10 3.23 8.08 -7.89
CA THR A 10 4.20 8.66 -8.84
C THR A 10 4.94 7.57 -9.62
N THR A 11 5.44 6.53 -8.94
CA THR A 11 6.18 5.44 -9.62
C THR A 11 5.25 4.62 -10.53
N LEU A 12 4.01 4.33 -10.11
CA LEU A 12 3.02 3.70 -10.99
C LEU A 12 2.68 4.55 -12.21
N ALA A 13 2.55 5.88 -12.04
CA ALA A 13 2.28 6.77 -13.17
C ALA A 13 3.39 6.73 -14.23
N GLN A 14 4.65 6.67 -13.77
CA GLN A 14 5.82 6.52 -14.63
C GLN A 14 5.82 5.18 -15.35
N LEU A 15 5.65 4.07 -14.62
CA LEU A 15 5.72 2.71 -15.18
C LEU A 15 4.56 2.40 -16.14
N LEU A 16 3.35 2.90 -15.86
CA LEU A 16 2.16 2.64 -16.68
C LEU A 16 1.96 3.65 -17.82
N GLY A 17 2.77 4.71 -17.89
CA GLY A 17 2.64 5.76 -18.90
C GLY A 17 1.30 6.52 -18.85
N LYS A 18 0.62 6.54 -17.70
CA LYS A 18 -0.70 7.19 -17.53
C LYS A 18 -0.82 7.85 -16.16
N PRO A 19 -1.66 8.90 -16.01
CA PRO A 19 -1.84 9.56 -14.73
C PRO A 19 -2.36 8.61 -13.64
N VAL A 20 -1.63 8.53 -12.52
CA VAL A 20 -2.04 7.80 -11.30
C VAL A 20 -1.98 8.76 -10.11
N ARG A 21 -2.98 8.69 -9.24
CA ARG A 21 -3.09 9.55 -8.05
C ARG A 21 -3.65 8.76 -6.88
N MET A 22 -3.11 9.01 -5.68
CA MET A 22 -3.71 8.50 -4.46
C MET A 22 -5.01 9.22 -4.14
N LYS A 23 -5.99 8.46 -3.67
CA LYS A 23 -7.24 8.97 -3.10
C LYS A 23 -7.39 8.45 -1.69
N VAL A 24 -7.58 9.36 -0.74
CA VAL A 24 -7.88 8.99 0.65
C VAL A 24 -9.29 8.42 0.68
N VAL A 25 -9.46 7.30 1.38
CA VAL A 25 -10.76 6.68 1.63
C VAL A 25 -11.15 7.01 3.08
N PRO A 26 -12.31 7.65 3.34
CA PRO A 26 -12.75 7.97 4.69
C PRO A 26 -12.82 6.72 5.58
N ARG A 27 -12.31 6.82 6.81
CA ARG A 27 -12.12 5.67 7.70
C ARG A 27 -13.44 4.98 8.05
N GLU A 28 -14.51 5.74 8.19
CA GLU A 28 -15.87 5.29 8.46
C GLU A 28 -16.45 4.45 7.32
N SER A 29 -15.96 4.62 6.08
CA SER A 29 -16.49 3.89 4.92
C SER A 29 -15.82 2.53 4.72
N TRP A 30 -14.74 2.23 5.43
CA TRP A 30 -13.91 1.04 5.17
C TRP A 30 -14.67 -0.27 5.39
N ASP A 31 -15.47 -0.37 6.45
CA ASP A 31 -16.23 -1.59 6.77
C ASP A 31 -17.22 -1.96 5.67
N ALA A 32 -18.04 -0.99 5.26
CA ALA A 32 -19.01 -1.17 4.18
C ALA A 32 -18.30 -1.51 2.85
N LEU A 33 -17.20 -0.81 2.53
CA LEU A 33 -16.45 -1.03 1.29
C LEU A 33 -15.82 -2.43 1.23
N PHE A 34 -15.21 -2.90 2.32
CA PHE A 34 -14.64 -4.24 2.33
C PHE A 34 -15.72 -5.33 2.21
N LYS A 35 -16.87 -5.15 2.87
CA LYS A 35 -18.02 -6.07 2.74
C LYS A 35 -18.54 -6.10 1.32
N SER A 36 -18.68 -4.95 0.65
CA SER A 36 -19.14 -4.90 -0.74
C SER A 36 -18.17 -5.58 -1.73
N GLN A 37 -16.89 -5.74 -1.34
CA GLN A 37 -15.86 -6.47 -2.10
C GLN A 37 -15.74 -7.95 -1.69
N GLY A 38 -16.69 -8.48 -0.91
CA GLY A 38 -16.75 -9.91 -0.55
C GLY A 38 -16.08 -10.28 0.77
N MET A 39 -15.55 -9.32 1.54
CA MET A 39 -14.94 -9.62 2.84
C MET A 39 -16.01 -9.89 3.91
N LYS A 40 -15.97 -11.07 4.52
CA LYS A 40 -16.94 -11.48 5.56
C LYS A 40 -16.67 -10.83 6.93
N ASN A 41 -15.40 -10.68 7.32
CA ASN A 41 -15.00 -10.12 8.61
C ASN A 41 -13.90 -9.06 8.42
N PRO A 42 -14.24 -7.81 8.10
CA PRO A 42 -13.26 -6.77 7.79
C PRO A 42 -12.57 -6.14 9.00
N VAL A 43 -13.13 -6.30 10.21
CA VAL A 43 -12.67 -5.62 11.42
C VAL A 43 -11.17 -5.83 11.72
N PRO A 44 -10.61 -7.05 11.63
CA PRO A 44 -9.17 -7.26 11.86
C PRO A 44 -8.29 -6.48 10.88
N ARG A 45 -8.64 -6.49 9.59
CA ARG A 45 -7.91 -5.75 8.55
C ARG A 45 -7.99 -4.25 8.77
N ILE A 46 -9.17 -3.75 9.13
CA ILE A 46 -9.39 -2.33 9.44
C ILE A 46 -8.49 -1.89 10.60
N ARG A 47 -8.44 -2.66 11.70
CA ARG A 47 -7.57 -2.35 12.85
C ARG A 47 -6.09 -2.37 12.48
N MET A 48 -5.67 -3.31 11.63
CA MET A 48 -4.30 -3.37 11.13
C MET A 48 -3.96 -2.11 10.31
N LEU A 49 -4.86 -1.66 9.43
CA LEU A 49 -4.68 -0.44 8.63
C LEU A 49 -4.63 0.82 9.51
N ASP A 50 -5.46 0.90 10.56
CA ASP A 50 -5.37 1.95 11.56
C ASP A 50 -3.98 1.96 12.21
N GLY A 51 -3.41 0.78 12.51
CA GLY A 51 -2.09 0.68 13.09
C GLY A 51 -0.95 1.17 12.24
N PHE A 52 -0.97 0.88 10.94
CA PHE A 52 0.00 1.45 10.03
C PHE A 52 -0.15 2.95 9.85
N ASN A 53 -1.40 3.45 9.80
CA ASN A 53 -1.69 4.87 9.57
C ASN A 53 -1.40 5.74 10.80
N GLN A 54 -1.72 5.24 11.99
CA GLN A 54 -1.47 5.91 13.28
C GLN A 54 -0.05 5.67 13.80
N GLY A 55 0.70 4.75 13.17
CA GLY A 55 2.11 4.51 13.46
C GLY A 55 2.38 3.63 14.69
N TRP A 56 1.37 2.99 15.27
CA TRP A 56 1.56 2.04 16.37
C TRP A 56 1.93 0.62 15.88
N ILE A 57 1.72 0.32 14.59
CA ILE A 57 2.41 -0.79 13.91
C ILE A 57 3.64 -0.21 13.20
N GLU A 58 4.80 -0.40 13.80
CA GLU A 58 6.10 0.05 13.33
C GLU A 58 7.18 -0.89 13.88
N PHE A 59 8.38 -0.86 13.30
CA PHE A 59 9.53 -1.52 13.92
C PHE A 59 9.79 -0.94 15.32
N GLU A 60 10.18 -1.78 16.28
CA GLU A 60 10.42 -1.40 17.68
C GLU A 60 11.34 -0.16 17.82
N ARG A 61 12.39 -0.09 16.99
CA ARG A 61 13.36 1.03 16.96
C ARG A 61 13.06 2.08 15.89
N GLY A 62 11.85 2.07 15.33
CA GLY A 62 11.40 2.98 14.28
C GLY A 62 12.31 3.05 13.07
N LYS A 63 12.30 4.20 12.38
CA LYS A 63 13.18 4.47 11.23
C LYS A 63 14.67 4.27 11.56
N PRO A 64 15.22 4.78 12.69
CA PRO A 64 16.66 4.67 12.99
C PRO A 64 17.16 3.24 13.16
N GLY A 65 16.36 2.33 13.73
CA GLY A 65 16.76 0.94 13.92
C GLY A 65 16.23 -0.03 12.87
N SER A 66 15.53 0.47 11.84
CA SER A 66 15.02 -0.38 10.77
C SER A 66 16.09 -0.66 9.70
N GLN A 67 16.37 -1.94 9.46
CA GLN A 67 17.24 -2.37 8.36
C GLN A 67 16.51 -2.27 7.02
N LYS A 68 17.21 -1.86 5.96
CA LYS A 68 16.64 -1.69 4.61
C LYS A 68 17.47 -2.50 3.62
N GLY A 69 16.81 -3.31 2.80
CA GLY A 69 17.42 -3.98 1.67
C GLY A 69 17.67 -3.04 0.49
N SER A 70 18.25 -3.59 -0.59
CA SER A 70 18.57 -2.86 -1.82
C SER A 70 17.44 -2.83 -2.84
N THR A 71 16.42 -3.68 -2.70
CA THR A 71 15.28 -3.71 -3.63
C THR A 71 14.53 -2.37 -3.59
N SER A 72 14.46 -1.71 -4.74
CA SER A 72 13.77 -0.43 -4.88
C SER A 72 12.25 -0.61 -5.01
N LEU A 73 11.49 0.46 -4.71
CA LEU A 73 10.04 0.49 -4.96
C LEU A 73 9.71 0.26 -6.44
N GLU A 74 10.48 0.87 -7.33
CA GLU A 74 10.32 0.73 -8.78
C GLU A 74 10.50 -0.72 -9.23
N ALA A 75 11.52 -1.42 -8.73
CA ALA A 75 11.76 -2.83 -9.07
C ALA A 75 10.57 -3.71 -8.68
N VAL A 76 10.00 -3.52 -7.48
CA VAL A 76 8.82 -4.26 -7.03
C VAL A 76 7.58 -3.93 -7.87
N LEU A 77 7.32 -2.64 -8.12
CA LEU A 77 6.14 -2.27 -8.89
C LEU A 77 6.22 -2.74 -10.34
N LYS A 78 7.42 -2.73 -10.93
CA LYS A 78 7.65 -3.28 -12.27
C LYS A 78 7.36 -4.78 -12.32
N SER A 79 7.85 -5.56 -11.35
CA SER A 79 7.60 -7.02 -11.33
C SER A 79 6.11 -7.33 -11.20
N VAL A 80 5.37 -6.59 -10.35
CA VAL A 80 3.91 -6.75 -10.20
C VAL A 80 3.18 -6.47 -11.52
N ILE A 81 3.56 -5.40 -12.24
CA ILE A 81 2.94 -5.06 -13.54
C ILE A 81 3.22 -6.16 -14.58
N GLU A 82 4.44 -6.69 -14.60
CA GLU A 82 4.83 -7.77 -15.51
C GLU A 82 4.08 -9.08 -15.20
N GLU A 83 3.96 -9.46 -13.92
CA GLU A 83 3.18 -10.63 -13.49
C GLU A 83 1.70 -10.54 -13.88
N GLU A 84 1.04 -9.41 -13.63
CA GLU A 84 -0.35 -9.18 -14.04
C GLU A 84 -0.53 -9.29 -15.56
N SER A 85 0.45 -8.82 -16.33
CA SER A 85 0.42 -8.91 -17.80
C SER A 85 0.55 -10.34 -18.32
N THR A 86 1.15 -11.25 -17.54
CA THR A 86 1.31 -12.67 -17.90
C THR A 86 0.14 -13.56 -17.46
N ASN A 87 -0.71 -13.08 -16.55
CA ASN A 87 -1.89 -13.80 -16.05
C ASN A 87 -3.18 -13.48 -16.84
N THR A 88 -3.09 -12.64 -17.87
CA THR A 88 -4.19 -12.24 -18.76
C THR A 88 -4.03 -12.85 -20.13
#